data_AF-A0A9E0WJ77-F1
#
_entry.id   AF-A0A9E0WJ77-F1
#
_cell.length_a   1.000
_cell.length_b   1.000
_cell.length_c   1.000
_cell.angle_alpha   90.00
_cell.angle_beta   90.00
_cell.angle_gamma   90.00
#
_symmetry.space_group_name_H-M   'P 1'
#
loop_
_entity.id
_entity.type
_entity.pdbx_description
1 polymer ?
#
loop_
_entity_poly.entity_id
_entity_poly.type
_entity_poly.pdbx_seq_one_letter_code
_entity_poly.pdbx_strand_id
1 'polypeptide(L)'
;MKQILSPAVFFALAVTGCVTAPADTALSKAEEAQMATIKGSAGYRERIALLPGAVMNVSLSDISRADAPAEMLAEQTIDLTDRSVPVDFTLNVDPASLKANMRYAVRAEIRGTAGQLMWTTDTVQLIDPQAIDQTLPPIMLVKVPAAKPDEAPAPVSLIGTNWRVDDIDGAGVLDNSNTTLMFGSDGRVHGVAGCNSYTGTYTLADSALSFGPLAVTRKACVPALADQEAKFLALIESVVHVQIAETGILTLTTADGRTLRAAS
;
A
#
# COMPACT_ATOMS: atom_id res chain seq x y z
N MET A 1 11.09 49.98 77.44
CA MET A 1 12.10 51.00 77.05
C MET A 1 12.87 50.41 75.88
N LYS A 2 12.94 50.97 74.68
CA LYS A 2 12.81 52.35 74.23
C LYS A 2 12.32 52.31 72.79
N GLN A 3 11.50 53.28 72.46
CA GLN A 3 10.77 53.45 71.23
C GLN A 3 11.39 54.69 70.54
N ILE A 4 11.27 54.75 69.21
CA ILE A 4 11.24 55.97 68.37
C ILE A 4 12.60 56.60 67.98
N LEU A 5 12.93 56.65 66.67
CA LEU A 5 12.82 57.84 65.79
C LEU A 5 13.58 57.66 64.45
N SER A 6 12.85 57.87 63.34
CA SER A 6 13.25 58.28 61.98
C SER A 6 14.14 59.56 61.96
N PRO A 7 14.61 60.13 60.82
CA PRO A 7 14.33 59.93 59.37
C PRO A 7 15.64 59.81 58.53
N ALA A 8 15.71 59.67 57.20
CA ALA A 8 15.29 60.62 56.18
C ALA A 8 15.52 60.06 54.77
N VAL A 9 14.66 60.53 53.90
CA VAL A 9 14.48 60.26 52.47
C VAL A 9 15.68 60.77 51.66
N PHE A 10 16.16 59.99 50.68
CA PHE A 10 16.62 60.56 49.42
C PHE A 10 16.23 59.67 48.22
N PHE A 11 15.74 60.39 47.23
CA PHE A 11 15.07 60.02 46.00
C PHE A 11 16.10 59.63 44.93
N ALA A 12 15.88 58.55 44.16
CA ALA A 12 16.27 58.51 42.73
C ALA A 12 15.78 57.23 42.02
N LEU A 13 14.82 57.47 41.11
CA LEU A 13 14.56 56.87 39.80
C LEU A 13 14.75 55.35 39.56
N ALA A 14 13.59 54.75 39.30
CA ALA A 14 13.24 53.63 38.42
C ALA A 14 14.28 53.17 37.38
N VAL A 15 14.37 51.85 37.15
CA VAL A 15 13.65 51.14 36.06
C VAL A 15 13.42 49.68 36.48
N THR A 16 12.22 49.20 36.21
CA THR A 16 11.74 47.83 36.33
C THR A 16 12.58 46.86 35.50
N GLY A 17 13.07 45.78 36.12
CA GLY A 17 13.58 44.61 35.43
C GLY A 17 13.21 43.36 36.20
N CYS A 18 12.25 42.59 35.69
CA CYS A 18 11.92 41.26 36.20
C CYS A 18 13.18 40.39 36.14
N VAL A 19 13.75 40.04 37.28
CA VAL A 19 14.71 38.93 37.35
C VAL A 19 13.91 37.67 37.67
N THR A 20 13.43 37.02 36.62
CA THR A 20 13.02 35.62 36.63
C THR A 20 14.26 34.73 36.79
N ALA A 21 14.13 33.72 37.65
CA ALA A 21 15.17 32.74 37.98
C ALA A 21 15.75 32.04 36.73
N PRO A 22 17.02 31.59 36.76
CA PRO A 22 17.54 30.73 35.71
C PRO A 22 16.97 29.31 35.90
N ALA A 23 15.97 28.98 35.09
CA ALA A 23 15.65 27.62 34.71
C ALA A 23 16.37 27.33 33.39
N ASP A 24 17.69 27.09 33.44
CA ASP A 24 18.48 26.74 32.26
C ASP A 24 19.45 25.62 32.61
N THR A 25 18.95 24.39 32.65
CA THR A 25 19.78 23.20 32.37
C THR A 25 18.91 22.04 31.88
N ALA A 26 18.12 22.26 30.83
CA ALA A 26 17.46 21.16 30.11
C ALA A 26 17.06 21.58 28.69
N LEU A 27 18.02 22.05 27.89
CA LEU A 27 17.86 22.09 26.44
C LEU A 27 19.14 21.62 25.75
N SER A 28 18.91 20.74 24.77
CA SER A 28 19.79 20.42 23.66
C SER A 28 20.94 19.43 23.91
N LYS A 29 20.57 18.16 24.06
CA LYS A 29 21.15 17.14 23.18
C LYS A 29 20.05 16.70 22.22
N ALA A 30 19.74 17.57 21.24
CA ALA A 30 19.24 17.06 19.98
C ALA A 30 20.39 16.26 19.40
N GLU A 31 20.36 14.96 19.68
CA GLU A 31 21.22 13.96 19.08
C GLU A 31 21.11 14.15 17.57
N GLU A 32 22.21 14.53 16.92
CA GLU A 32 22.30 14.51 15.46
C GLU A 32 21.87 13.11 15.03
N ALA A 33 20.64 12.99 14.51
CA ALA A 33 20.15 11.75 13.93
C ALA A 33 21.07 11.44 12.75
N GLN A 34 22.05 10.56 12.99
CA GLN A 34 23.01 10.18 11.97
C GLN A 34 22.28 9.29 10.97
N MET A 35 21.75 9.91 9.92
CA MET A 35 21.04 9.19 8.85
C MET A 35 21.99 8.19 8.21
N ALA A 36 21.55 6.93 8.07
CA ALA A 36 22.26 5.98 7.25
C ALA A 36 22.12 6.40 5.78
N THR A 37 23.24 6.37 5.07
CA THR A 37 23.35 6.83 3.69
C THR A 37 23.68 5.65 2.79
N ILE A 38 22.84 5.43 1.77
CA ILE A 38 23.06 4.40 0.74
C ILE A 38 23.27 5.11 -0.59
N LYS A 39 24.45 4.96 -1.16
CA LYS A 39 24.84 5.57 -2.43
C LYS A 39 24.92 4.51 -3.51
N GLY A 40 24.76 4.93 -4.76
CA GLY A 40 25.00 4.08 -5.91
C GLY A 40 24.77 4.83 -7.20
N SER A 41 24.95 4.11 -8.31
CA SER A 41 24.56 4.60 -9.63
C SER A 41 23.54 3.64 -10.22
N ALA A 42 22.56 4.18 -10.96
CA ALA A 42 21.51 3.41 -11.59
C ALA A 42 21.40 3.79 -13.07
N GLY A 43 21.33 2.79 -13.94
CA GLY A 43 21.24 3.02 -15.38
C GLY A 43 20.99 1.75 -16.19
N TYR A 44 20.95 1.88 -17.50
CA TYR A 44 20.81 0.76 -18.43
C TYR A 44 21.90 0.83 -19.49
N ARG A 45 22.13 -0.29 -20.19
CA ARG A 45 23.27 -0.46 -21.13
C ARG A 45 22.94 -0.03 -22.56
N GLU A 46 21.67 -0.01 -22.90
CA GLU A 46 21.16 0.28 -24.23
C GLU A 46 21.50 1.72 -24.61
N ARG A 47 22.05 1.92 -25.80
CA ARG A 47 22.37 3.26 -26.33
C ARG A 47 21.13 3.93 -26.93
N ILE A 48 20.07 4.01 -26.13
CA ILE A 48 18.81 4.65 -26.50
C ILE A 48 18.79 6.02 -25.81
N ALA A 49 18.35 7.06 -26.52
CA ALA A 49 18.15 8.37 -25.91
C ALA A 49 17.08 8.26 -24.82
N LEU A 50 17.34 8.86 -23.65
CA LEU A 50 16.26 9.08 -22.68
C LEU A 50 15.17 9.92 -23.36
N LEU A 51 13.92 9.48 -23.23
CA LEU A 51 12.79 10.30 -23.64
C LEU A 51 12.69 11.52 -22.70
N PRO A 52 12.48 12.74 -23.23
CA PRO A 52 12.40 13.95 -22.40
C PRO A 52 11.34 13.83 -21.30
N GLY A 53 11.66 14.26 -20.08
CA GLY A 53 10.71 14.25 -18.95
C GLY A 53 10.55 12.90 -18.23
N ALA A 54 11.47 11.95 -18.44
CA ALA A 54 11.48 10.71 -17.66
C ALA A 54 11.92 10.98 -16.21
N VAL A 55 11.33 10.24 -15.26
CA VAL A 55 11.64 10.33 -13.84
C VAL A 55 12.14 8.98 -13.34
N MET A 56 13.29 8.96 -12.68
CA MET A 56 13.79 7.79 -11.97
C MET A 56 13.33 7.84 -10.52
N ASN A 57 12.80 6.74 -10.04
CA ASN A 57 12.51 6.52 -8.64
C ASN A 57 13.44 5.43 -8.10
N VAL A 58 14.11 5.72 -6.99
CA VAL A 58 14.95 4.76 -6.27
C VAL A 58 14.37 4.60 -4.89
N SER A 59 14.04 3.38 -4.49
CA SER A 59 13.42 3.08 -3.20
C SER A 59 14.18 2.00 -2.44
N LEU A 60 14.13 2.09 -1.12
CA LEU A 60 14.58 1.07 -0.18
C LEU A 60 13.36 0.43 0.45
N SER A 61 13.27 -0.90 0.41
CA SER A 61 12.14 -1.63 1.00
C SER A 61 12.56 -2.84 1.82
N ASP A 62 11.75 -3.17 2.84
CA ASP A 62 11.86 -4.42 3.60
C ASP A 62 11.28 -5.58 2.77
N ILE A 63 12.14 -6.54 2.44
CA ILE A 63 11.79 -7.75 1.67
C ILE A 63 11.87 -9.03 2.52
N SER A 64 11.83 -8.91 3.84
CA SER A 64 11.90 -10.04 4.77
C SER A 64 10.69 -10.95 4.68
N ARG A 65 9.56 -10.45 4.17
CA ARG A 65 8.31 -11.19 3.98
C ARG A 65 8.10 -11.45 2.49
N ALA A 66 8.07 -12.72 2.09
CA ALA A 66 7.92 -13.09 0.68
C ALA A 66 6.51 -12.84 0.13
N ASP A 67 5.47 -12.96 0.98
CA ASP A 67 4.07 -12.96 0.57
C ASP A 67 3.30 -11.69 1.00
N ALA A 68 4.02 -10.65 1.41
CA ALA A 68 3.43 -9.37 1.81
C ALA A 68 3.99 -8.24 0.94
N PRO A 69 3.20 -7.16 0.69
CA PRO A 69 3.73 -5.96 0.07
C PRO A 69 4.97 -5.46 0.84
N ALA A 70 6.03 -5.13 0.13
CA ALA A 70 7.27 -4.64 0.74
C ALA A 70 7.04 -3.26 1.35
N GLU A 71 7.39 -3.09 2.62
CA GLU A 71 7.29 -1.80 3.31
C GLU A 71 8.40 -0.87 2.81
N MET A 72 8.03 0.33 2.34
CA MET A 72 8.98 1.32 1.82
C MET A 72 9.54 2.18 2.94
N LEU A 73 10.86 2.19 3.09
CA LEU A 73 11.56 2.90 4.18
C LEU A 73 12.16 4.23 3.74
N ALA A 74 12.60 4.31 2.49
CA ALA A 74 13.14 5.52 1.90
C ALA A 74 12.89 5.53 0.39
N GLU A 75 12.78 6.73 -0.17
CA GLU A 75 12.52 6.96 -1.57
C GLU A 75 13.27 8.21 -2.02
N GLN A 76 13.86 8.16 -3.21
CA GLN A 76 14.41 9.31 -3.90
C GLN A 76 13.86 9.36 -5.32
N THR A 77 13.35 10.53 -5.68
CA THR A 77 12.89 10.83 -7.03
C THR A 77 13.90 11.73 -7.74
N ILE A 78 14.30 11.35 -8.95
CA ILE A 78 15.32 12.00 -9.76
C ILE A 78 14.73 12.33 -11.13
N ASP A 79 14.66 13.61 -11.46
CA ASP A 79 14.29 14.08 -12.80
C ASP A 79 15.44 13.81 -13.79
N LEU A 80 15.13 13.15 -14.91
CA LEU A 80 16.10 12.78 -15.93
C LEU A 80 16.02 13.65 -17.19
N THR A 81 15.24 14.74 -17.20
CA THR A 81 15.00 15.59 -18.38
C THR A 81 16.31 16.05 -19.04
N ASP A 82 17.28 16.50 -18.24
CA ASP A 82 18.58 16.99 -18.69
C ASP A 82 19.74 16.07 -18.27
N ARG A 83 19.45 14.80 -17.95
CA ARG A 83 20.45 13.83 -17.47
C ARG A 83 20.53 12.61 -18.36
N SER A 84 21.72 12.06 -18.51
CA SER A 84 21.96 10.75 -19.13
C SER A 84 22.21 9.70 -18.05
N VAL A 85 21.69 8.49 -18.25
CA VAL A 85 22.07 7.34 -17.42
C VAL A 85 23.50 6.86 -17.75
N PRO A 86 24.24 6.29 -16.78
CA PRO A 86 23.86 6.08 -15.38
C PRO A 86 23.80 7.37 -14.55
N VAL A 87 22.86 7.44 -13.60
CA VAL A 87 22.69 8.58 -12.69
C VAL A 87 22.98 8.14 -11.25
N ASP A 88 23.68 8.99 -10.51
CA ASP A 88 23.97 8.75 -9.10
C ASP A 88 22.75 9.04 -8.22
N PHE A 89 22.56 8.21 -7.20
CA PHE A 89 21.49 8.35 -6.22
C PHE A 89 22.06 8.25 -4.79
N THR A 90 21.32 8.84 -3.85
CA THR A 90 21.60 8.84 -2.42
C THR A 90 20.30 8.67 -1.66
N LEU A 91 20.12 7.54 -1.00
CA LEU A 91 19.01 7.30 -0.07
C LEU A 91 19.47 7.58 1.35
N ASN A 92 18.73 8.45 2.03
CA ASN A 92 18.91 8.73 3.45
C ASN A 92 17.80 8.01 4.21
N VAL A 93 18.16 7.15 5.15
CA VAL A 93 17.23 6.35 5.94
C VAL A 93 17.58 6.46 7.42
N ASP A 94 16.57 6.44 8.28
CA ASP A 94 16.77 6.37 9.73
C ASP A 94 17.34 4.99 10.11
N PRO A 95 18.55 4.89 10.70
CA PRO A 95 19.11 3.61 11.12
C PRO A 95 18.20 2.84 12.10
N ALA A 96 17.37 3.53 12.88
CA ALA A 96 16.43 2.88 13.81
C ALA A 96 15.35 2.04 13.09
N SER A 97 15.09 2.34 11.81
CA SER A 97 14.18 1.55 10.96
C SER A 97 14.83 0.27 10.42
N LEU A 98 16.16 0.17 10.44
CA LEU A 98 16.94 -0.96 9.92
C LEU A 98 17.24 -1.97 11.03
N LYS A 99 16.58 -3.12 10.98
CA LYS A 99 16.75 -4.23 11.93
C LYS A 99 17.79 -5.22 11.41
N ALA A 100 18.74 -5.61 12.25
CA ALA A 100 19.85 -6.50 11.88
C ALA A 100 19.42 -7.88 11.34
N ASN A 101 18.23 -8.36 11.69
CA ASN A 101 17.69 -9.67 11.28
C ASN A 101 16.75 -9.60 10.07
N MET A 102 16.59 -8.44 9.46
CA MET A 102 15.73 -8.22 8.30
C MET A 102 16.57 -8.05 7.03
N ARG A 103 15.90 -8.17 5.87
CA ARG A 103 16.51 -8.02 4.55
C ARG A 103 15.91 -6.81 3.87
N TYR A 104 16.78 -5.91 3.43
CA TYR A 104 16.38 -4.70 2.74
C TYR A 104 16.99 -4.70 1.34
N ALA A 105 16.20 -4.24 0.38
CA ALA A 105 16.63 -4.17 -1.01
C ALA A 105 16.37 -2.79 -1.59
N VAL A 106 17.33 -2.32 -2.39
CA VAL A 106 17.18 -1.14 -3.22
C VAL A 106 16.59 -1.54 -4.57
N ARG A 107 15.62 -0.75 -5.04
CA ARG A 107 15.02 -0.90 -6.36
C ARG A 107 15.04 0.44 -7.08
N ALA A 108 15.43 0.43 -8.34
CA ALA A 108 15.31 1.57 -9.24
C ALA A 108 14.28 1.31 -10.33
N GLU A 109 13.43 2.29 -10.59
CA GLU A 109 12.42 2.32 -11.65
C GLU A 109 12.55 3.62 -12.46
N ILE A 110 12.32 3.58 -13.77
CA ILE A 110 12.20 4.79 -14.60
C ILE A 110 10.80 4.82 -15.21
N ARG A 111 10.09 5.92 -14.96
CA ARG A 111 8.76 6.18 -15.50
C ARG A 111 8.82 7.27 -16.57
N GLY A 112 7.98 7.14 -17.59
CA GLY A 112 7.80 8.16 -18.63
C GLY A 112 6.90 9.31 -18.14
N THR A 113 6.73 10.33 -18.98
CA THR A 113 5.91 11.51 -18.67
C THR A 113 4.43 11.20 -18.41
N ALA A 114 3.88 10.11 -18.98
CA ALA A 114 2.51 9.67 -18.69
C ALA A 114 2.42 8.67 -17.51
N GLY A 115 3.50 8.51 -16.73
CA GLY A 115 3.56 7.61 -15.58
C GLY A 115 3.86 6.14 -15.89
N GLN A 116 3.98 5.77 -17.18
CA GLN A 116 4.25 4.39 -17.58
C GLN A 116 5.63 3.91 -17.07
N LEU A 117 5.69 2.70 -16.50
CA LEU A 117 6.97 2.07 -16.11
C LEU A 117 7.71 1.59 -17.36
N MET A 118 8.91 2.14 -17.61
CA MET A 118 9.71 1.84 -18.80
C MET A 118 10.93 0.99 -18.48
N TRP A 119 11.50 1.16 -17.29
CA TRP A 119 12.68 0.42 -16.84
C TRP A 119 12.53 0.06 -15.36
N THR A 120 12.97 -1.14 -14.96
CA THR A 120 13.00 -1.59 -13.56
C THR A 120 14.26 -2.41 -13.32
N THR A 121 14.69 -2.47 -12.07
CA THR A 121 15.70 -3.45 -11.65
C THR A 121 15.07 -4.85 -11.64
N ASP A 122 15.79 -5.88 -12.14
CA ASP A 122 15.37 -7.30 -12.13
C ASP A 122 16.12 -8.15 -11.09
N THR A 123 17.17 -7.58 -10.51
CA THR A 123 18.08 -8.23 -9.57
C THR A 123 17.96 -7.60 -8.20
N VAL A 124 17.91 -8.41 -7.14
CA VAL A 124 17.81 -7.92 -5.76
C VAL A 124 19.11 -7.23 -5.35
N GLN A 125 19.04 -5.93 -5.02
CA GLN A 125 20.19 -5.14 -4.54
C GLN A 125 20.14 -5.05 -3.01
N LEU A 126 20.72 -6.03 -2.33
CA LEU A 126 20.73 -6.08 -0.87
C LEU A 126 21.65 -5.01 -0.27
N ILE A 127 21.25 -4.45 0.87
CA ILE A 127 22.09 -3.56 1.70
C ILE A 127 22.43 -4.22 3.03
N ASP A 128 23.51 -3.75 3.67
CA ASP A 128 23.85 -4.13 5.05
C ASP A 128 23.11 -3.19 6.03
N PRO A 129 22.18 -3.70 6.86
CA PRO A 129 21.42 -2.86 7.79
C PRO A 129 22.26 -2.27 8.93
N GLN A 130 23.50 -2.70 9.13
CA GLN A 130 24.40 -2.17 10.17
C GLN A 130 25.38 -1.11 9.62
N ALA A 131 25.46 -0.95 8.30
CA ALA A 131 26.35 0.02 7.67
C ALA A 131 25.68 1.41 7.58
N ILE A 132 26.30 2.40 8.24
CA ILE A 132 25.82 3.80 8.25
C ILE A 132 26.13 4.55 6.94
N ASP A 133 27.22 4.20 6.26
CA ASP A 133 27.51 4.70 4.90
C ASP A 133 27.93 3.52 4.03
N GLN A 134 27.18 3.28 2.97
CA GLN A 134 27.44 2.17 2.05
C GLN A 134 27.23 2.59 0.60
N THR A 135 28.07 2.06 -0.28
CA THR A 135 28.01 2.30 -1.71
C THR A 135 27.72 0.98 -2.43
N LEU A 136 26.61 0.94 -3.16
CA LEU A 136 26.17 -0.19 -3.96
C LEU A 136 26.92 -0.26 -5.30
N PRO A 137 27.08 -1.46 -5.87
CA PRO A 137 27.54 -1.59 -7.25
C PRO A 137 26.56 -0.91 -8.22
N PRO A 138 26.98 -0.58 -9.45
CA PRO A 138 26.09 -0.01 -10.46
C PRO A 138 24.87 -0.89 -10.69
N ILE A 139 23.69 -0.33 -10.45
CA ILE A 139 22.41 -1.01 -10.60
C ILE A 139 22.02 -0.93 -12.07
N MET A 140 21.91 -2.10 -12.70
CA MET A 140 21.47 -2.23 -14.08
C MET A 140 19.96 -2.40 -14.12
N LEU A 141 19.29 -1.51 -14.83
CA LEU A 141 17.87 -1.61 -15.11
C LEU A 141 17.66 -2.37 -16.42
N VAL A 142 16.59 -3.14 -16.46
CA VAL A 142 16.09 -3.78 -17.67
C VAL A 142 14.87 -3.06 -18.18
N LYS A 143 14.71 -3.04 -19.51
CA LYS A 143 13.53 -2.48 -20.15
C LYS A 143 12.32 -3.31 -19.77
N VAL A 144 11.32 -2.69 -19.16
CA VAL A 144 10.02 -3.33 -19.02
C VAL A 144 9.48 -3.47 -20.44
N PRO A 145 9.17 -4.70 -20.92
CA PRO A 145 8.49 -4.84 -22.19
C PRO A 145 7.25 -3.96 -22.09
N ALA A 146 7.13 -2.97 -22.98
CA ALA A 146 5.98 -2.09 -22.97
C ALA A 146 4.75 -2.99 -22.92
N ALA A 147 4.00 -2.93 -21.81
CA ALA A 147 2.64 -3.42 -21.84
C ALA A 147 2.03 -2.73 -23.06
N LYS A 148 1.50 -3.50 -24.02
CA LYS A 148 0.86 -2.91 -25.18
C LYS A 148 -0.11 -1.85 -24.65
N PRO A 149 -0.01 -0.58 -25.07
CA PRO A 149 -0.88 0.50 -24.57
C PRO A 149 -2.38 0.32 -24.85
N ASP A 150 -2.83 -0.90 -25.19
CA ASP A 150 -4.16 -1.21 -25.70
C ASP A 150 -4.56 -2.68 -25.48
N GLU A 151 -3.94 -3.38 -24.52
CA GLU A 151 -4.56 -4.60 -24.02
C GLU A 151 -5.24 -4.23 -22.70
N ALA A 152 -6.40 -3.57 -22.85
CA ALA A 152 -7.42 -3.61 -21.81
C ALA A 152 -7.49 -5.05 -21.30
N PRO A 153 -7.59 -5.29 -19.98
CA PRO A 153 -7.69 -6.65 -19.48
C PRO A 153 -8.76 -7.36 -20.31
N ALA A 154 -8.40 -8.47 -20.94
CA ALA A 154 -9.33 -9.22 -21.77
C ALA A 154 -10.64 -9.34 -20.98
N PRO A 155 -11.80 -9.04 -21.59
CA PRO A 155 -13.04 -8.86 -20.85
C PRO A 155 -13.23 -10.06 -19.93
N VAL A 156 -13.16 -9.80 -18.62
CA VAL A 156 -13.23 -10.86 -17.61
C VAL A 156 -14.60 -11.47 -17.74
N SER A 157 -14.64 -12.75 -18.09
CA SER A 157 -15.92 -13.45 -18.19
C SER A 157 -16.43 -13.71 -16.78
N LEU A 158 -17.73 -13.50 -16.55
CA LEU A 158 -18.37 -13.90 -15.30
C LEU A 158 -18.22 -15.42 -15.08
N ILE A 159 -18.38 -16.19 -16.16
CA ILE A 159 -18.38 -17.65 -16.19
C ILE A 159 -16.94 -18.17 -16.27
N GLY A 160 -16.61 -19.16 -15.43
CA GLY A 160 -15.29 -19.78 -15.36
C GLY A 160 -14.27 -18.99 -14.52
N THR A 161 -14.67 -17.85 -13.96
CA THR A 161 -13.82 -17.03 -13.07
C THR A 161 -14.16 -17.33 -11.61
N ASN A 162 -13.13 -17.48 -10.78
CA ASN A 162 -13.27 -17.64 -9.33
C ASN A 162 -13.17 -16.26 -8.66
N TRP A 163 -14.31 -15.65 -8.41
CA TRP A 163 -14.41 -14.33 -7.79
C TRP A 163 -14.22 -14.42 -6.29
N ARG A 164 -13.33 -13.60 -5.73
CA ARG A 164 -13.14 -13.44 -4.29
C ARG A 164 -13.84 -12.18 -3.81
N VAL A 165 -14.72 -12.34 -2.83
CA VAL A 165 -15.51 -11.24 -2.26
C VAL A 165 -14.63 -10.36 -1.40
N ASP A 166 -14.70 -9.05 -1.61
CA ASP A 166 -13.98 -8.03 -0.84
C ASP A 166 -14.92 -7.11 -0.04
N ASP A 167 -16.18 -7.01 -0.45
CA ASP A 167 -17.22 -6.23 0.24
C ASP A 167 -18.59 -6.91 0.19
N ILE A 168 -19.27 -6.92 1.34
CA ILE A 168 -20.65 -7.35 1.49
C ILE A 168 -21.43 -6.20 2.10
N ASP A 169 -22.26 -5.54 1.29
CA ASP A 169 -23.14 -4.45 1.71
C ASP A 169 -22.41 -3.27 2.39
N GLY A 170 -21.22 -2.91 1.89
CA GLY A 170 -20.40 -1.82 2.42
C GLY A 170 -19.66 -2.11 3.73
N ALA A 171 -19.74 -3.35 4.25
CA ALA A 171 -19.13 -3.74 5.51
C ALA A 171 -17.73 -4.35 5.37
N GLY A 172 -17.21 -4.53 4.15
CA GLY A 172 -16.01 -5.31 3.88
C GLY A 172 -16.18 -6.80 4.19
N VAL A 173 -15.06 -7.53 4.24
CA VAL A 173 -15.01 -8.94 4.65
C VAL A 173 -13.93 -9.15 5.72
N LEU A 174 -14.11 -10.17 6.56
CA LEU A 174 -13.11 -10.61 7.51
C LEU A 174 -11.87 -11.14 6.80
N ASP A 175 -10.69 -10.81 7.34
CA ASP A 175 -9.41 -11.33 6.90
C ASP A 175 -9.42 -12.86 6.87
N ASN A 176 -8.87 -13.45 5.79
CA ASN A 176 -8.78 -14.89 5.57
C ASN A 176 -10.13 -15.64 5.49
N SER A 177 -11.27 -14.95 5.38
CA SER A 177 -12.58 -15.60 5.23
C SER A 177 -12.72 -16.39 3.91
N ASN A 178 -11.87 -16.14 2.91
CA ASN A 178 -11.87 -16.85 1.61
C ASN A 178 -13.26 -16.99 0.99
N THR A 179 -14.09 -15.94 1.09
CA THR A 179 -15.44 -15.96 0.51
C THR A 179 -15.33 -15.86 -1.02
N THR A 180 -15.94 -16.79 -1.75
CA THR A 180 -15.80 -16.92 -3.21
C THR A 180 -17.11 -17.21 -3.95
N LEU A 181 -17.14 -16.86 -5.24
CA LEU A 181 -18.20 -17.16 -6.20
C LEU A 181 -17.58 -17.67 -7.50
N MET A 182 -17.99 -18.85 -7.97
CA MET A 182 -17.61 -19.35 -9.29
C MET A 182 -18.85 -19.79 -10.06
N PHE A 183 -19.07 -19.13 -11.20
CA PHE A 183 -20.18 -19.40 -12.10
C PHE A 183 -19.75 -20.41 -13.17
N GLY A 184 -20.37 -21.58 -13.19
CA GLY A 184 -20.15 -22.63 -14.19
C GLY A 184 -20.97 -22.38 -15.45
N SER A 185 -20.49 -22.87 -16.59
CA SER A 185 -21.21 -22.81 -17.87
C SER A 185 -22.44 -23.72 -17.92
N ASP A 186 -22.65 -24.55 -16.91
CA ASP A 186 -23.77 -25.45 -16.70
C ASP A 186 -24.94 -24.80 -15.92
N GLY A 187 -24.87 -23.49 -15.67
CA GLY A 187 -25.87 -22.75 -14.89
C GLY A 187 -25.77 -23.01 -13.38
N ARG A 188 -24.64 -23.55 -12.90
CA ARG A 188 -24.40 -23.75 -11.46
C ARG A 188 -23.46 -22.70 -10.91
N VAL A 189 -23.71 -22.29 -9.66
CA VAL A 189 -22.77 -21.49 -8.88
C VAL A 189 -22.24 -22.34 -7.73
N HIS A 190 -20.98 -22.14 -7.38
CA HIS A 190 -20.39 -22.76 -6.21
C HIS A 190 -19.28 -21.88 -5.63
N GLY A 191 -18.96 -22.10 -4.37
CA GLY A 191 -17.90 -21.37 -3.70
C GLY A 191 -17.86 -21.64 -2.21
N VAL A 192 -17.16 -20.77 -1.50
CA VAL A 192 -17.08 -20.75 -0.04
C VAL A 192 -17.75 -19.47 0.44
N ALA A 193 -18.67 -19.58 1.40
CA ALA A 193 -19.41 -18.46 1.97
C ALA A 193 -18.74 -17.90 3.25
N GLY A 194 -17.43 -18.14 3.42
CA GLY A 194 -16.72 -17.93 4.67
C GLY A 194 -16.25 -19.25 5.27
N CYS A 195 -17.10 -19.89 6.08
CA CYS A 195 -16.76 -21.15 6.73
C CYS A 195 -17.27 -22.38 5.98
N ASN A 196 -18.48 -22.27 5.43
CA ASN A 196 -19.14 -23.33 4.70
C ASN A 196 -18.97 -23.17 3.19
N SER A 197 -18.93 -24.31 2.50
CA SER A 197 -19.08 -24.33 1.06
C SER A 197 -20.55 -24.30 0.69
N TYR A 198 -20.87 -23.63 -0.41
CA TYR A 198 -22.22 -23.62 -0.97
C TYR A 198 -22.20 -24.00 -2.45
N THR A 199 -23.33 -24.49 -2.92
CA THR A 199 -23.61 -24.75 -4.32
C THR A 199 -25.04 -24.34 -4.64
N GLY A 200 -25.31 -23.97 -5.88
CA GLY A 200 -26.63 -23.54 -6.30
C GLY A 200 -26.76 -23.52 -7.80
N THR A 201 -27.88 -22.96 -8.26
CA THR A 201 -28.11 -22.66 -9.66
C THR A 201 -28.22 -21.16 -9.85
N TYR A 202 -27.96 -20.66 -11.04
CA TYR A 202 -28.20 -19.27 -11.40
C TYR A 202 -28.76 -19.19 -12.82
N THR A 203 -29.48 -18.11 -13.09
CA THR A 203 -29.90 -17.74 -14.44
C THR A 203 -29.32 -16.39 -14.78
N LEU A 204 -28.76 -16.27 -15.98
CA LEU A 204 -28.16 -15.05 -16.49
C LEU A 204 -28.76 -14.74 -17.86
N ALA A 205 -29.34 -13.56 -18.00
CA ALA A 205 -29.79 -12.99 -19.27
C ALA A 205 -29.30 -11.55 -19.35
N ASP A 206 -28.35 -11.28 -20.25
CA ASP A 206 -27.61 -10.01 -20.30
C ASP A 206 -26.96 -9.69 -18.94
N SER A 207 -27.46 -8.67 -18.25
CA SER A 207 -27.03 -8.29 -16.90
C SER A 207 -28.05 -8.66 -15.82
N ALA A 208 -29.17 -9.29 -16.17
CA ALA A 208 -30.12 -9.82 -15.19
C ALA A 208 -29.60 -11.15 -14.65
N LEU A 209 -29.21 -11.17 -13.38
CA LEU A 209 -28.71 -12.34 -12.69
C LEU A 209 -29.67 -12.66 -11.54
N SER A 210 -30.09 -13.92 -11.43
CA SER A 210 -30.82 -14.41 -10.26
C SER A 210 -30.31 -15.77 -9.84
N PHE A 211 -30.31 -16.00 -8.53
CA PHE A 211 -29.89 -17.26 -7.93
C PHE A 211 -31.10 -18.14 -7.64
N GLY A 212 -30.96 -19.44 -7.92
CA GLY A 212 -31.89 -20.46 -7.45
C GLY A 212 -31.54 -20.91 -6.02
N PRO A 213 -32.21 -21.97 -5.53
CA PRO A 213 -31.95 -22.49 -4.18
C PRO A 213 -30.48 -22.87 -3.97
N LEU A 214 -29.94 -22.45 -2.82
CA LEU A 214 -28.58 -22.76 -2.41
C LEU A 214 -28.54 -23.93 -1.42
N ALA A 215 -27.62 -24.86 -1.64
CA ALA A 215 -27.25 -25.90 -0.71
C ALA A 215 -25.95 -25.53 -0.03
N VAL A 216 -25.94 -25.50 1.30
CA VAL A 216 -24.81 -25.04 2.12
C VAL A 216 -24.41 -26.15 3.10
N THR A 217 -23.11 -26.38 3.27
CA THR A 217 -22.62 -27.30 4.30
C THR A 217 -22.83 -26.71 5.70
N ARG A 218 -22.68 -27.54 6.75
CA ARG A 218 -22.77 -27.06 8.14
C ARG A 218 -21.57 -27.50 8.96
N LYS A 219 -20.54 -26.67 9.00
CA LYS A 219 -19.37 -26.76 9.88
C LYS A 219 -19.57 -25.82 11.07
N ALA A 220 -18.96 -26.15 12.21
CA ALA A 220 -18.91 -25.26 13.36
C ALA A 220 -17.83 -24.18 13.14
N CYS A 221 -18.19 -22.92 13.36
CA CYS A 221 -17.36 -21.76 13.02
C CYS A 221 -17.42 -20.73 14.16
N VAL A 222 -16.45 -19.82 14.20
CA VAL A 222 -16.51 -18.68 15.11
C VAL A 222 -17.69 -17.77 14.73
N PRO A 223 -18.36 -17.11 15.71
CA PRO A 223 -19.58 -16.33 15.45
C PRO A 223 -19.43 -15.30 14.34
N ALA A 224 -18.31 -14.56 14.31
CA ALA A 224 -18.08 -13.53 13.30
C ALA A 224 -18.09 -14.08 11.85
N LEU A 225 -17.54 -15.29 11.64
CA LEU A 225 -17.50 -15.91 10.32
C LEU A 225 -18.87 -16.48 9.93
N ALA A 226 -19.64 -16.98 10.90
CA ALA A 226 -21.01 -17.43 10.70
C ALA A 226 -21.95 -16.25 10.35
N ASP A 227 -21.77 -15.10 11.00
CA ASP A 227 -22.54 -13.89 10.72
C ASP A 227 -22.25 -13.35 9.31
N GLN A 228 -20.99 -13.34 8.89
CA GLN A 228 -20.62 -12.96 7.52
C GLN A 228 -21.21 -13.93 6.50
N GLU A 229 -21.14 -15.24 6.75
CA GLU A 229 -21.72 -16.27 5.90
C GLU A 229 -23.22 -16.06 5.70
N ALA A 230 -23.95 -15.81 6.78
CA ALA A 230 -25.38 -15.54 6.71
C ALA A 230 -25.69 -14.29 5.87
N LYS A 231 -24.92 -13.20 6.05
CA LYS A 231 -25.08 -11.97 5.26
C LYS A 231 -24.79 -12.18 3.79
N PHE A 232 -23.70 -12.88 3.47
CA PHE A 232 -23.33 -13.22 2.11
C PHE A 232 -24.44 -14.01 1.40
N LEU A 233 -24.90 -15.11 2.01
CA LEU A 233 -25.92 -15.99 1.44
C LEU A 233 -27.24 -15.23 1.23
N ALA A 234 -27.68 -14.46 2.22
CA ALA A 234 -28.91 -13.66 2.13
C ALA A 234 -28.82 -12.57 1.04
N LEU A 235 -27.64 -11.97 0.84
CA LEU A 235 -27.45 -10.97 -0.20
C LEU A 235 -27.56 -11.62 -1.58
N ILE A 236 -26.80 -12.69 -1.84
CA ILE A 236 -26.76 -13.31 -3.18
C ILE A 236 -28.12 -13.87 -3.61
N GLU A 237 -28.92 -14.39 -2.68
CA GLU A 237 -30.30 -14.85 -2.96
C GLU A 237 -31.23 -13.71 -3.45
N SER A 238 -30.89 -12.46 -3.16
CA SER A 238 -31.68 -11.27 -3.53
C SER A 238 -31.09 -10.47 -4.71
N VAL A 239 -30.02 -10.97 -5.33
CA VAL A 239 -29.39 -10.34 -6.50
C VAL A 239 -30.33 -10.38 -7.70
N VAL A 240 -30.38 -9.26 -8.42
CA VAL A 240 -31.13 -9.09 -9.66
C VAL A 240 -30.27 -8.60 -10.82
N HIS A 241 -29.09 -8.05 -10.53
CA HIS A 241 -28.22 -7.44 -11.52
C HIS A 241 -26.75 -7.80 -11.29
N VAL A 242 -26.02 -7.96 -12.39
CA VAL A 242 -24.57 -8.19 -12.41
C VAL A 242 -23.88 -7.23 -13.36
N GLN A 243 -22.75 -6.70 -12.91
CA GLN A 243 -21.88 -5.85 -13.70
C GLN A 243 -20.42 -6.19 -13.43
N ILE A 244 -19.59 -6.19 -14.48
CA ILE A 244 -18.14 -6.27 -14.38
C ILE A 244 -17.59 -4.93 -14.91
N ALA A 245 -16.88 -4.20 -14.06
CA ALA A 245 -16.23 -2.95 -14.45
C ALA A 245 -14.99 -3.23 -15.33
N GLU A 246 -14.55 -2.24 -16.11
CA GLU A 246 -13.31 -2.32 -16.91
C GLU A 246 -12.07 -2.61 -16.05
N THR A 247 -12.12 -2.25 -14.77
CA THR A 247 -11.08 -2.55 -13.77
C THR A 247 -11.06 -4.03 -13.34
N GLY A 248 -11.98 -4.86 -13.83
CA GLY A 248 -12.11 -6.28 -13.46
C GLY A 248 -12.84 -6.51 -12.14
N ILE A 249 -13.59 -5.53 -11.63
CA ILE A 249 -14.37 -5.69 -10.39
C ILE A 249 -15.78 -6.15 -10.73
N LEU A 250 -16.20 -7.27 -10.13
CA LEU A 250 -17.57 -7.76 -10.15
C LEU A 250 -18.39 -7.01 -9.10
N THR A 251 -19.55 -6.50 -9.52
CA THR A 251 -20.58 -5.97 -8.62
C THR A 251 -21.88 -6.73 -8.86
N LEU A 252 -22.42 -7.32 -7.79
CA LEU A 252 -23.77 -7.85 -7.76
C LEU A 252 -24.67 -6.85 -7.04
N THR A 253 -25.85 -6.58 -7.59
CA THR A 253 -26.80 -5.64 -7.02
C THR A 253 -28.14 -6.32 -6.78
N THR A 254 -28.68 -6.11 -5.58
CA THR A 254 -29.99 -6.61 -5.16
C THR A 254 -31.10 -5.63 -5.53
N ALA A 255 -32.35 -6.08 -5.51
CA ALA A 255 -33.50 -5.23 -5.85
C ALA A 255 -33.66 -4.01 -4.90
N ASP A 256 -33.22 -4.14 -3.66
CA ASP A 256 -33.23 -3.09 -2.63
C ASP A 256 -31.97 -2.21 -2.64
N GLY A 257 -31.07 -2.39 -3.61
CA GLY A 257 -29.89 -1.55 -3.83
C GLY A 257 -28.66 -1.91 -3.00
N ARG A 258 -28.70 -3.01 -2.25
CA ARG A 258 -27.50 -3.57 -1.59
C ARG A 258 -26.55 -4.14 -2.63
N THR A 259 -25.26 -4.09 -2.33
CA THR A 259 -24.22 -4.51 -3.27
C THR A 259 -23.26 -5.50 -2.65
N LEU A 260 -22.78 -6.43 -3.47
CA LEU A 260 -21.64 -7.26 -3.18
C LEU A 260 -20.57 -7.01 -4.22
N ARG A 261 -19.33 -6.81 -3.77
CA ARG A 261 -18.19 -6.62 -4.66
C ARG A 261 -17.22 -7.79 -4.54
N ALA A 262 -16.60 -8.13 -5.67
CA ALA A 262 -15.61 -9.18 -5.75
C ALA A 262 -14.57 -8.88 -6.84
N ALA A 263 -13.38 -9.48 -6.69
CA ALA A 263 -12.29 -9.40 -7.66
C ALA A 263 -11.81 -10.81 -8.03
N SER A 264 -11.29 -10.97 -9.25
CA SER A 264 -10.70 -12.22 -9.76
C SER A 264 -9.24 -12.38 -9.38
#